data_AF-A0A1I7YGM1-F1
#
_entry.id   AF-A0A1I7YGM1-F1
#
_cell.length_a   1.000
_cell.length_b   1.000
_cell.length_c   1.000
_cell.angle_alpha   90.00
_cell.angle_beta   90.00
_cell.angle_gamma   90.00
#
_symmetry.space_group_name_H-M   'P 1'
#
loop_
_entity.id
_entity.type
_entity.pdbx_description
1 polymer ?
#
loop_
_entity_poly.entity_id
_entity_poly.type
_entity_poly.pdbx_seq_one_letter_code
_entity_poly.pdbx_strand_id
1 'polypeptide(L)'
;MASICNLVWTTQIVFNINLTFFYYSKSRAEKKTRPGLLTGSHENDQVVIATTVVMVLNILAVMGFYFIGKYNEKKWRSALEKKLTHRYQIKENIRTARQLLVVLLATFVAGGYFYSVILYILISSDRSLIPIIMVQVMNLFFAIAANLLPCLLLRTHPNMWHVVKRHMRRCSRVKRTVQERRRIAHRSVAVNEANVYFQQLHASWK
;
A
#
# COMPACT_ATOMS: atom_id res chain seq x y z
N MET A 1 0.83 13.42 -11.84
CA MET A 1 1.79 12.87 -10.83
C MET A 1 1.18 11.73 -10.04
N ALA A 2 0.12 11.97 -9.26
CA ALA A 2 -0.66 10.90 -8.63
C ALA A 2 -1.09 9.82 -9.64
N SER A 3 -1.53 10.23 -10.84
CA SER A 3 -1.89 9.30 -11.92
C SER A 3 -0.74 8.38 -12.38
N ILE A 4 0.51 8.90 -12.50
CA ILE A 4 1.67 8.10 -12.92
C ILE A 4 2.12 7.17 -11.79
N CYS A 5 2.18 7.66 -10.56
CA CYS A 5 2.49 6.84 -9.39
C CYS A 5 1.46 5.72 -9.17
N ASN A 6 0.16 6.03 -9.36
CA ASN A 6 -0.91 5.04 -9.29
C ASN A 6 -0.84 4.04 -10.44
N LEU A 7 -0.51 4.48 -11.66
CA LEU A 7 -0.32 3.60 -12.80
C LEU A 7 0.82 2.61 -12.54
N VAL A 8 2.00 3.10 -12.12
CA VAL A 8 3.17 2.24 -11.81
C VAL A 8 2.85 1.25 -10.70
N TRP A 9 2.14 1.69 -9.65
CA TRP A 9 1.73 0.80 -8.57
C TRP A 9 0.73 -0.25 -9.04
N THR A 10 -0.33 0.16 -9.77
CA THR A 10 -1.41 -0.75 -10.18
C THR A 10 -0.90 -1.80 -11.15
N THR A 11 -0.06 -1.41 -12.10
CA THR A 11 0.59 -2.38 -12.99
C THR A 11 1.46 -3.36 -12.21
N GLN A 12 2.24 -2.87 -11.24
CA GLN A 12 3.08 -3.73 -10.40
C GLN A 12 2.27 -4.73 -9.58
N ILE A 13 1.16 -4.32 -8.97
CA ILE A 13 0.26 -5.24 -8.26
C ILE A 13 -0.30 -6.30 -9.21
N VAL A 14 -0.79 -5.89 -10.38
CA VAL A 14 -1.35 -6.80 -11.37
C VAL A 14 -0.31 -7.84 -11.81
N PHE A 15 0.93 -7.44 -12.06
CA PHE A 15 2.01 -8.38 -12.41
C PHE A 15 2.30 -9.37 -11.28
N ASN A 16 2.41 -8.92 -10.03
CA ASN A 16 2.68 -9.80 -8.88
C ASN A 16 1.51 -10.77 -8.61
N ILE A 17 0.26 -10.34 -8.79
CA ILE A 17 -0.93 -11.20 -8.67
C ILE A 17 -0.92 -12.28 -9.77
N ASN A 18 -0.66 -11.88 -11.02
CA ASN A 18 -0.60 -12.83 -12.14
C ASN A 18 0.50 -13.87 -11.96
N LEU A 19 1.69 -13.46 -11.47
CA LEU A 19 2.77 -14.39 -11.15
C LEU A 19 2.36 -15.37 -10.05
N THR A 20 1.73 -14.87 -8.98
CA THR A 20 1.24 -15.70 -7.88
C THR A 20 0.22 -16.72 -8.38
N PHE A 21 -0.73 -16.28 -9.20
CA PHE A 21 -1.72 -17.17 -9.83
C PHE A 21 -1.08 -18.20 -10.76
N PHE A 22 -0.11 -17.78 -11.58
CA PHE A 22 0.67 -18.67 -12.44
C PHE A 22 1.37 -19.76 -11.62
N TYR A 23 2.08 -19.39 -10.55
CA TYR A 23 2.72 -20.34 -9.63
C TYR A 23 1.72 -21.31 -9.00
N TYR A 24 0.61 -20.81 -8.45
CA TYR A 24 -0.41 -21.66 -7.83
C TYR A 24 -1.09 -22.60 -8.84
N SER A 25 -1.38 -22.13 -10.05
CA SER A 25 -1.99 -22.95 -11.09
C SER A 25 -1.06 -24.09 -11.54
N LYS A 26 0.23 -23.81 -11.71
CA LYS A 26 1.27 -24.82 -12.00
C LYS A 26 1.44 -25.81 -10.86
N SER A 27 1.60 -25.34 -9.61
CA SER A 27 1.73 -26.19 -8.43
C SER A 27 0.49 -27.09 -8.19
N ARG A 28 -0.71 -26.59 -8.49
CA ARG A 28 -1.95 -27.38 -8.38
C ARG A 28 -2.08 -28.44 -9.48
N ALA A 29 -1.61 -28.14 -10.69
CA ALA A 29 -1.56 -29.10 -11.79
C ALA A 29 -0.61 -30.27 -11.45
N GLU A 30 0.56 -29.97 -10.88
CA GLU A 30 1.56 -30.97 -10.48
C GLU A 30 1.08 -31.91 -9.36
N LYS A 31 0.39 -31.39 -8.32
CA LYS A 31 -0.21 -32.22 -7.27
C LYS A 31 -1.20 -33.26 -7.79
N LYS A 32 -1.79 -33.01 -8.97
CA LYS A 32 -2.78 -33.88 -9.60
C LYS A 32 -2.14 -34.98 -10.45
N THR A 33 -0.90 -34.78 -10.92
CA THR A 33 -0.17 -35.73 -11.78
C THR A 33 0.87 -36.57 -11.02
N ARG A 34 1.64 -36.02 -10.06
CA ARG A 34 2.56 -36.75 -9.16
C ARG A 34 2.85 -35.96 -7.87
N PRO A 35 2.47 -36.43 -6.67
CA PRO A 35 2.75 -35.71 -5.43
C PRO A 35 4.23 -35.81 -5.06
N GLY A 36 4.97 -34.69 -5.16
CA GLY A 36 6.26 -34.51 -4.47
C GLY A 36 7.52 -34.52 -5.32
N LEU A 37 7.44 -34.33 -6.64
CA LEU A 37 8.63 -34.25 -7.48
C LEU A 37 8.43 -33.22 -8.60
N LEU A 38 9.02 -32.02 -8.44
CA LEU A 38 9.23 -31.03 -9.50
C LEU A 38 10.17 -31.66 -10.56
N THR A 39 9.66 -32.59 -11.37
CA THR A 39 10.49 -33.48 -12.23
C THR A 39 10.54 -33.06 -13.70
N GLY A 40 10.02 -31.89 -14.05
CA GLY A 40 10.23 -31.30 -15.37
C GLY A 40 11.22 -30.16 -15.27
N SER A 41 12.48 -30.35 -15.72
CA SER A 41 13.46 -29.25 -15.86
C SER A 41 12.82 -28.01 -16.48
N HIS A 42 12.04 -28.20 -17.54
CA HIS A 42 11.41 -27.12 -18.29
C HIS A 42 10.34 -26.33 -17.49
N GLU A 43 9.61 -26.96 -16.57
CA GLU A 43 8.61 -26.25 -15.75
C GLU A 43 9.26 -25.45 -14.64
N ASN A 44 10.31 -26.02 -14.03
CA ASN A 44 11.17 -25.33 -13.07
C ASN A 44 11.82 -24.09 -13.69
N ASP A 45 12.39 -24.25 -14.90
CA ASP A 45 13.01 -23.17 -15.65
C ASP A 45 12.02 -22.05 -15.96
N GLN A 46 10.78 -22.38 -16.35
CA GLN A 46 9.72 -21.39 -16.58
C GLN A 46 9.37 -20.59 -15.32
N VAL A 47 9.26 -21.25 -14.16
CA VAL A 47 8.97 -20.57 -12.89
C VAL A 47 10.12 -19.64 -12.49
N VAL A 48 11.38 -20.05 -12.67
CA VAL A 48 12.55 -19.21 -12.40
C VAL A 48 12.57 -18.00 -13.31
N ILE A 49 12.43 -18.21 -14.62
CA ILE A 49 12.44 -17.12 -15.61
C ILE A 49 11.34 -16.11 -15.30
N ALA A 50 10.10 -16.58 -15.09
CA ALA A 50 8.97 -15.71 -14.76
C ALA A 50 9.20 -14.91 -13.47
N THR A 51 9.69 -15.56 -12.41
CA THR A 51 9.92 -14.90 -11.12
C THR A 51 11.08 -13.90 -11.23
N THR A 52 12.13 -14.22 -11.99
CA THR A 52 13.28 -13.34 -12.24
C THR A 52 12.87 -12.08 -13.00
N VAL A 53 12.08 -12.23 -14.07
CA VAL A 53 11.55 -11.10 -14.85
C VAL A 53 10.73 -10.18 -13.96
N VAL A 54 9.82 -10.74 -13.15
CA VAL A 54 9.01 -9.93 -12.22
C VAL A 54 9.87 -9.24 -11.16
N MET A 55 10.92 -9.89 -10.65
CA MET A 55 11.83 -9.26 -9.70
C MET A 55 12.58 -8.08 -10.33
N VAL A 56 13.08 -8.21 -11.56
CA VAL A 56 13.71 -7.10 -12.30
C VAL A 56 12.73 -5.94 -12.50
N LEU A 57 11.48 -6.23 -12.90
CA LEU A 57 10.43 -5.22 -13.04
C LEU A 57 10.12 -4.52 -11.71
N ASN A 58 10.08 -5.27 -10.60
CA ASN A 58 9.88 -4.71 -9.27
C ASN A 58 11.04 -3.77 -8.87
N ILE A 59 12.29 -4.11 -9.18
CA ILE A 59 13.46 -3.22 -8.95
C ILE A 59 13.31 -1.93 -9.76
N LEU A 60 13.01 -2.03 -11.06
CA LEU A 60 12.83 -0.88 -11.94
C LEU A 60 11.70 0.04 -11.44
N ALA A 61 10.59 -0.54 -10.97
CA ALA A 61 9.47 0.22 -10.45
C ALA A 61 9.82 0.97 -9.15
N VAL A 62 10.52 0.32 -8.21
CA VAL A 62 11.01 0.99 -6.98
C VAL A 62 11.97 2.13 -7.32
N MET A 63 12.93 1.90 -8.22
CA MET A 63 13.87 2.93 -8.67
C MET A 63 13.13 4.09 -9.33
N GLY A 64 12.22 3.80 -10.27
CA GLY A 64 11.41 4.82 -10.94
C GLY A 64 10.60 5.65 -9.94
N PHE A 65 9.98 5.00 -8.96
CA PHE A 65 9.21 5.67 -7.92
C PHE A 65 10.09 6.59 -7.04
N TYR A 66 11.28 6.11 -6.67
CA TYR A 66 12.25 6.87 -5.90
C TYR A 66 12.75 8.11 -6.66
N PHE A 67 13.13 7.96 -7.93
CA PHE A 67 13.58 9.07 -8.76
C PHE A 67 12.49 10.12 -9.00
N ILE A 68 11.26 9.68 -9.29
CA ILE A 68 10.10 10.56 -9.43
C ILE A 68 9.88 11.33 -8.11
N GLY A 69 9.92 10.64 -6.97
CA GLY A 69 9.80 11.26 -5.65
C GLY A 69 10.85 12.36 -5.41
N LYS A 70 12.13 12.05 -5.66
CA LYS A 70 13.24 12.98 -5.48
C LYS A 70 13.18 14.19 -6.43
N TYR A 71 12.82 13.96 -7.69
CA TYR A 71 12.64 15.03 -8.66
C TYR A 71 11.51 15.99 -8.24
N ASN A 72 10.40 15.44 -7.74
CA ASN A 72 9.26 16.23 -7.30
C ASN A 72 9.54 17.04 -6.04
N GLU A 73 10.30 16.47 -5.10
CA GLU A 73 10.75 17.20 -3.90
C GLU A 73 11.66 18.38 -4.28
N LYS A 74 12.55 18.19 -5.26
CA LYS A 74 13.40 19.27 -5.79
C LYS A 74 12.57 20.36 -6.49
N LYS A 75 11.60 19.97 -7.33
CA LYS A 75 10.71 20.90 -8.05
C LYS A 75 9.79 21.67 -7.10
N TRP A 76 9.38 21.06 -5.99
CA TRP A 76 8.55 21.69 -4.96
C TRP A 76 9.24 22.88 -4.30
N ARG A 77 10.53 22.76 -3.95
CA ARG A 77 11.29 23.87 -3.33
C ARG A 77 11.31 25.12 -4.21
N SER A 78 11.29 24.95 -5.52
CA SER A 78 11.24 26.06 -6.50
C SER A 78 9.81 26.59 -6.75
N ALA A 79 8.77 25.76 -6.57
CA ALA A 79 7.37 26.15 -6.80
C ALA A 79 6.69 26.84 -5.59
N LEU A 80 7.45 27.08 -4.52
CA LEU A 80 6.96 27.63 -3.24
C LEU A 80 6.44 29.07 -3.35
N GLU A 81 6.51 29.73 -4.51
CA GLU A 81 5.98 31.08 -4.76
C GLU A 81 4.54 31.10 -5.28
N LYS A 82 3.97 29.96 -5.71
CA LYS A 82 2.63 29.93 -6.35
C LYS A 82 1.45 29.85 -5.34
N LYS A 83 0.23 30.17 -5.82
CA LYS A 83 -1.06 30.26 -5.09
C LYS A 83 -1.29 29.16 -4.02
N LEU A 84 -1.88 29.52 -2.87
CA LEU A 84 -2.10 28.65 -1.70
C LEU A 84 -2.80 27.31 -2.01
N THR A 85 -3.83 27.30 -2.88
CA THR A 85 -4.60 26.09 -3.19
C THR A 85 -3.73 25.01 -3.86
N HIS A 86 -2.83 25.43 -4.75
CA HIS A 86 -1.90 24.55 -5.45
C HIS A 86 -0.86 23.95 -4.49
N ARG A 87 -0.46 24.70 -3.47
CA ARG A 87 0.42 24.19 -2.40
C ARG A 87 -0.21 23.05 -1.61
N TYR A 88 -1.51 23.15 -1.33
CA TYR A 88 -2.23 22.13 -0.55
C TYR A 88 -2.36 20.82 -1.34
N GLN A 89 -2.73 20.88 -2.61
CA GLN A 89 -2.83 19.71 -3.49
C GLN A 89 -1.49 18.99 -3.66
N ILE A 90 -0.39 19.74 -3.81
CA ILE A 90 0.94 19.13 -3.92
C ILE A 90 1.39 18.53 -2.60
N LYS A 91 1.18 19.22 -1.48
CA LYS A 91 1.54 18.70 -0.15
C LYS A 91 0.84 17.38 0.14
N GLU A 92 -0.43 17.26 -0.21
CA GLU A 92 -1.18 16.00 -0.07
C GLU A 92 -0.63 14.92 -1.01
N ASN A 93 -0.36 15.25 -2.28
CA ASN A 93 0.24 14.30 -3.22
C ASN A 93 1.62 13.78 -2.77
N ILE A 94 2.46 14.63 -2.19
CA ILE A 94 3.77 14.24 -1.63
C ILE A 94 3.58 13.29 -0.45
N ARG A 95 2.62 13.58 0.44
CA ARG A 95 2.28 12.71 1.56
C ARG A 95 1.82 11.33 1.06
N THR A 96 0.89 11.30 0.11
CA THR A 96 0.41 10.06 -0.50
C THR A 96 1.54 9.31 -1.18
N ALA A 97 2.38 9.98 -1.96
CA ALA A 97 3.53 9.35 -2.62
C ALA A 97 4.52 8.73 -1.61
N ARG A 98 4.76 9.38 -0.47
CA ARG A 98 5.62 8.80 0.59
C ARG A 98 4.99 7.55 1.22
N GLN A 99 3.68 7.53 1.46
CA GLN A 99 2.98 6.33 1.93
C GLN A 99 3.08 5.21 0.89
N LEU A 100 2.89 5.57 -0.37
CA LEU A 100 2.99 4.68 -1.50
C LEU A 100 4.41 4.07 -1.58
N LEU A 101 5.46 4.87 -1.40
CA LEU A 101 6.83 4.38 -1.38
C LEU A 101 7.09 3.35 -0.26
N VAL A 102 6.55 3.56 0.94
CA VAL A 102 6.73 2.63 2.08
C VAL A 102 6.10 1.27 1.76
N VAL A 103 4.88 1.27 1.21
CA VAL A 103 4.21 0.03 0.83
C VAL A 103 4.95 -0.66 -0.31
N LEU A 104 5.43 0.11 -1.30
CA LEU A 104 6.22 -0.41 -2.42
C LEU A 104 7.50 -1.13 -1.94
N LEU A 105 8.21 -0.52 -1.00
CA LEU A 105 9.39 -1.11 -0.34
C LEU A 105 9.04 -2.38 0.42
N ALA A 106 7.94 -2.38 1.19
CA ALA A 106 7.49 -3.58 1.90
C ALA A 106 7.16 -4.72 0.93
N THR A 107 6.46 -4.43 -0.18
CA THR A 107 6.16 -5.43 -1.22
C THR A 107 7.41 -5.89 -1.94
N PHE A 108 8.40 -5.02 -2.16
CA PHE A 108 9.68 -5.36 -2.76
C PHE A 108 10.48 -6.32 -1.89
N VAL A 109 10.59 -6.04 -0.59
CA VAL A 109 11.28 -6.91 0.37
C VAL A 109 10.58 -8.28 0.45
N ALA A 110 9.25 -8.29 0.50
CA ALA A 110 8.48 -9.53 0.52
C ALA A 110 8.65 -10.35 -0.76
N GLY A 111 8.63 -9.69 -1.92
CA GLY A 111 8.88 -10.32 -3.22
C GLY A 111 10.30 -10.85 -3.36
N GLY A 112 11.29 -10.11 -2.86
CA GLY A 112 12.69 -10.55 -2.81
C GLY A 112 12.87 -11.79 -1.93
N TYR A 113 12.25 -11.81 -0.75
CA TYR A 113 12.26 -12.99 0.11
C TYR A 113 11.60 -14.20 -0.56
N PHE A 114 10.42 -14.02 -1.18
CA PHE A 114 9.77 -15.07 -1.96
C PHE A 114 10.68 -15.62 -3.08
N TYR A 115 11.33 -14.74 -3.84
CA TYR A 115 12.29 -15.12 -4.88
C TYR A 115 13.45 -15.94 -4.32
N SER A 116 14.05 -15.51 -3.20
CA SER A 116 15.13 -16.26 -2.54
C SER A 116 14.68 -17.65 -2.08
N VAL A 117 13.48 -17.78 -1.53
CA VAL A 117 12.93 -19.07 -1.09
C VAL A 117 12.68 -20.00 -2.28
N ILE A 118 12.09 -19.50 -3.37
CA ILE A 118 11.86 -20.30 -4.58
C ILE A 118 13.17 -20.74 -5.20
N LEU A 119 14.15 -19.84 -5.36
CA LEU A 119 15.47 -20.21 -5.86
C LEU A 119 16.15 -21.25 -4.97
N TYR A 120 16.07 -21.09 -3.65
CA TYR A 120 16.66 -22.02 -2.71
C TYR A 120 16.03 -23.42 -2.84
N ILE A 121 14.70 -23.51 -2.92
CA ILE A 121 13.96 -24.77 -3.14
C ILE A 121 14.34 -25.43 -4.46
N LEU A 122 14.56 -24.63 -5.51
CA LEU A 122 14.84 -25.18 -6.84
C LEU A 122 16.29 -25.63 -7.01
N ILE A 123 17.24 -24.87 -6.45
CA ILE A 123 18.67 -25.17 -6.50
C ILE A 123 19.01 -26.30 -5.52
N SER A 124 18.48 -26.23 -4.29
CA SER A 124 18.65 -27.29 -3.31
C SER A 124 17.58 -28.36 -3.56
N SER A 125 17.93 -29.42 -4.27
CA SER A 125 17.10 -30.64 -4.39
C SER A 125 16.87 -31.36 -3.04
N ASP A 126 17.42 -30.82 -1.95
CA ASP A 126 17.24 -31.36 -0.61
C ASP A 126 15.81 -31.17 -0.12
N ARG A 127 15.15 -32.29 0.19
CA ARG A 127 13.88 -32.34 0.93
C ARG A 127 14.08 -32.04 2.43
N SER A 128 14.91 -31.05 2.74
CA SER A 128 15.21 -30.65 4.10
C SER A 128 14.01 -29.90 4.72
N LEU A 129 14.02 -29.76 6.06
CA LEU A 129 12.99 -28.98 6.77
C LEU A 129 13.12 -27.47 6.54
N ILE A 130 14.27 -27.02 6.04
CA ILE A 130 14.61 -25.61 5.84
C ILE A 130 13.61 -24.88 4.91
N PRO A 131 13.31 -25.36 3.68
CA PRO A 131 12.35 -24.70 2.80
C PRO A 131 10.95 -24.64 3.40
N ILE A 132 10.53 -25.67 4.15
CA ILE A 132 9.23 -25.69 4.83
C ILE A 132 9.17 -24.56 5.87
N ILE A 133 10.20 -24.42 6.70
CA ILE A 133 10.29 -23.35 7.71
C ILE A 133 10.28 -21.98 7.03
N MET A 134 11.04 -21.79 5.94
CA MET A 134 11.08 -20.51 5.23
C MET A 134 9.72 -20.12 4.65
N VAL A 135 8.98 -21.06 4.06
CA VAL A 135 7.62 -20.82 3.55
C VAL A 135 6.66 -20.46 4.71
N GLN A 136 6.80 -21.09 5.87
CA GLN A 136 5.97 -20.76 7.04
C GLN A 136 6.27 -19.35 7.58
N VAL A 137 7.55 -18.98 7.68
CA VAL A 137 7.98 -17.62 8.06
C VAL A 137 7.43 -16.58 7.07
N MET A 138 7.48 -16.89 5.77
CA MET A 138 6.89 -16.05 4.73
C MET A 138 5.38 -15.85 4.91
N ASN A 139 4.64 -16.94 5.16
CA ASN A 139 3.20 -16.87 5.38
C ASN A 139 2.85 -16.03 6.61
N LEU A 140 3.60 -16.19 7.70
CA LEU A 140 3.44 -15.37 8.90
C LEU A 140 3.69 -13.89 8.60
N PHE A 141 4.75 -13.58 7.85
CA PHE A 141 5.04 -12.22 7.44
C PHE A 141 3.91 -11.61 6.60
N PHE A 142 3.38 -12.35 5.62
CA PHE A 142 2.24 -11.90 4.81
C PHE A 142 0.97 -11.70 5.64
N ALA A 143 0.69 -12.59 6.60
CA ALA A 143 -0.44 -12.43 7.50
C ALA A 143 -0.30 -11.16 8.35
N ILE A 144 0.88 -10.90 8.90
CA ILE A 144 1.17 -9.68 9.66
C ILE A 144 1.01 -8.44 8.75
N ALA A 145 1.58 -8.47 7.54
CA ALA A 145 1.50 -7.37 6.58
C ALA A 145 0.05 -7.07 6.16
N ALA A 146 -0.77 -8.09 5.89
CA ALA A 146 -2.17 -7.94 5.50
C ALA A 146 -3.02 -7.25 6.59
N ASN A 147 -2.65 -7.42 7.87
CA ASN A 147 -3.30 -6.75 8.98
C ASN A 147 -2.73 -5.35 9.26
N LEU A 148 -1.41 -5.15 9.10
CA LEU A 148 -0.76 -3.86 9.33
C LEU A 148 -1.03 -2.84 8.22
N LEU A 149 -1.13 -3.26 6.97
CA LEU A 149 -1.33 -2.38 5.81
C LEU A 149 -2.58 -1.48 5.96
N PRO A 150 -3.80 -2.01 6.25
CA PRO A 150 -4.97 -1.17 6.46
C PRO A 150 -4.80 -0.26 7.69
N CYS A 151 -4.12 -0.72 8.75
CA CYS A 151 -3.85 0.10 9.93
C CYS A 151 -2.94 1.29 9.61
N LEU A 152 -1.90 1.08 8.78
CA LEU A 152 -1.00 2.14 8.32
C LEU A 152 -1.76 3.15 7.47
N LEU A 153 -2.54 2.70 6.48
CA LEU A 153 -3.34 3.57 5.62
C LEU A 153 -4.35 4.43 6.41
N LEU A 154 -5.01 3.82 7.40
CA LEU A 154 -5.94 4.52 8.29
C LEU A 154 -5.24 5.55 9.17
N ARG A 155 -4.05 5.25 9.69
CA ARG A 155 -3.29 6.16 10.55
C ARG A 155 -2.71 7.33 9.77
N THR A 156 -2.29 7.11 8.53
CA THR A 156 -1.59 8.12 7.73
C THR A 156 -2.54 9.12 7.07
N HIS A 157 -3.83 8.80 6.91
CA HIS A 157 -4.83 9.73 6.38
C HIS A 157 -5.56 10.46 7.53
N PRO A 158 -5.37 11.78 7.70
CA PRO A 158 -5.88 12.52 8.86
C PRO A 158 -7.40 12.40 9.01
N ASN A 159 -8.16 12.52 7.91
CA ASN A 159 -9.62 12.44 7.97
C ASN A 159 -10.12 11.02 8.34
N MET A 160 -9.48 9.96 7.81
CA MET A 160 -9.89 8.58 8.12
C MET A 160 -9.53 8.23 9.57
N TRP A 161 -8.37 8.68 10.06
CA TRP A 161 -7.99 8.52 11.46
C TRP A 161 -8.99 9.21 12.41
N HIS A 162 -9.45 10.41 12.07
CA HIS A 162 -10.49 11.11 12.83
C HIS A 162 -11.80 10.31 12.86
N VAL A 163 -12.21 9.72 11.73
CA VAL A 163 -13.39 8.85 11.64
C VAL A 163 -13.21 7.59 12.51
N VAL A 164 -12.07 6.89 12.42
CA VAL A 164 -11.75 5.72 13.25
C VAL A 164 -11.77 6.07 14.74
N LYS A 165 -11.12 7.17 15.15
CA LYS A 165 -11.16 7.66 16.53
C LYS A 165 -12.59 7.98 16.98
N ARG A 166 -13.40 8.56 16.10
CA ARG A 166 -14.82 8.85 16.38
C ARG A 166 -15.60 7.55 16.60
N HIS A 167 -15.41 6.54 15.76
CA HIS A 167 -16.06 5.23 15.92
C HIS A 167 -15.57 4.50 17.18
N MET A 168 -14.27 4.45 17.45
CA MET A 168 -13.74 3.86 18.69
C MET A 168 -14.28 4.55 19.94
N ARG A 169 -14.32 5.88 19.95
CA ARG A 169 -14.94 6.65 21.06
C ARG A 169 -16.44 6.43 21.16
N ARG A 170 -17.15 6.18 20.05
CA ARG A 170 -18.59 5.92 20.03
C ARG A 170 -18.89 4.52 20.56
N CYS A 171 -18.15 3.49 20.15
CA CYS A 171 -18.23 2.15 20.73
C CYS A 171 -17.91 2.15 22.23
N SER A 172 -16.95 2.96 22.66
CA SER A 172 -16.62 3.16 24.09
C SER A 172 -17.69 3.97 24.86
N ARG A 173 -18.53 4.76 24.18
CA ARG A 173 -19.58 5.62 24.76
C ARG A 173 -21.00 5.06 24.68
N VAL A 174 -21.22 3.86 24.13
CA VAL A 174 -22.53 3.17 24.18
C VAL A 174 -23.00 2.91 25.63
N LYS A 175 -22.15 3.14 26.65
CA LYS A 175 -22.53 3.14 28.07
C LYS A 175 -22.97 4.49 28.67
N ARG A 176 -23.06 5.61 27.93
CA ARG A 176 -23.48 6.90 28.51
C ARG A 176 -24.53 7.63 27.68
N THR A 177 -25.78 7.34 28.02
CA THR A 177 -27.04 8.03 27.70
C THR A 177 -27.11 9.49 28.20
N VAL A 178 -26.01 10.26 28.15
CA VAL A 178 -25.91 11.63 28.73
C VAL A 178 -25.61 12.70 27.66
N GLN A 179 -25.44 12.32 26.40
CA GLN A 179 -24.93 13.21 25.34
C GLN A 179 -26.02 13.87 24.46
N GLU A 180 -27.24 14.04 24.96
CA GLU A 180 -28.28 14.84 24.28
C GLU A 180 -28.01 16.36 24.45
N ARG A 181 -27.53 16.79 25.63
CA ARG A 181 -27.34 18.23 25.95
C ARG A 181 -26.19 18.94 25.21
N ARG A 182 -25.21 18.21 24.65
CA ARG A 182 -24.04 18.84 23.98
C ARG A 182 -24.23 19.12 22.49
N ARG A 183 -25.28 18.57 21.84
CA ARG A 183 -25.54 18.79 20.41
C ARG A 183 -26.07 20.19 20.10
N ILE A 184 -26.77 20.82 21.05
CA ILE A 184 -27.39 22.14 20.86
C ILE A 184 -26.31 23.24 20.82
N ALA A 185 -25.30 23.16 21.68
CA ALA A 185 -24.21 24.14 21.75
C ALA A 185 -23.25 24.10 20.53
N HIS A 186 -23.09 22.97 19.86
CA HIS A 186 -22.18 22.85 18.71
C HIS A 186 -22.81 23.31 17.39
N ARG A 187 -24.15 23.36 17.33
CA ARG A 187 -24.91 23.81 16.16
C ARG A 187 -24.87 25.33 16.02
N SER A 188 -24.91 26.08 17.12
CA SER A 188 -24.77 27.54 17.10
C SER A 188 -23.38 28.00 16.68
N VAL A 189 -22.32 27.30 17.10
CA VAL A 189 -20.94 27.62 16.70
C VAL A 189 -20.71 27.37 15.21
N ALA A 190 -21.22 26.25 14.67
CA ALA A 190 -21.11 25.95 13.25
C ALA A 190 -21.90 26.93 12.37
N VAL A 191 -23.05 27.41 12.83
CA VAL A 191 -23.84 28.45 12.14
C VAL A 191 -23.10 29.79 12.15
N ASN A 192 -22.45 30.15 13.26
CA ASN A 192 -21.63 31.36 13.33
C ASN A 192 -20.40 31.30 12.41
N GLU A 193 -19.69 30.17 12.35
CA GLU A 193 -18.55 30.01 11.43
C GLU A 193 -18.99 30.06 9.95
N ALA A 194 -20.11 29.43 9.61
CA ALA A 194 -20.67 29.49 8.27
C ALA A 194 -21.03 30.94 7.87
N ASN A 195 -21.65 31.70 8.79
CA ASN A 195 -22.02 33.09 8.55
C ASN A 195 -20.80 33.99 8.33
N VAL A 196 -19.70 33.79 9.07
CA VAL A 196 -18.46 34.54 8.86
C VAL A 196 -17.88 34.26 7.46
N TYR A 197 -17.92 33.00 7.01
CA TYR A 197 -17.46 32.62 5.68
C TYR A 197 -18.30 33.26 4.55
N PHE A 198 -19.63 33.25 4.69
CA PHE A 198 -20.53 33.87 3.69
C PHE A 198 -20.41 35.39 3.65
N GLN A 199 -20.18 36.04 4.80
CA GLN A 199 -19.94 37.49 4.86
C GLN A 199 -18.64 37.89 4.17
N GLN A 200 -17.56 37.13 4.37
CA GLN A 200 -16.29 37.36 3.68
C GLN A 200 -16.41 37.14 2.17
N LEU A 201 -17.16 36.13 1.75
CA LEU A 201 -17.44 35.88 0.34
C LEU A 201 -18.20 37.06 -0.30
N HIS A 202 -19.26 37.53 0.34
CA HIS A 202 -20.05 38.66 -0.13
C HIS A 202 -19.23 39.97 -0.21
N ALA A 203 -18.33 40.20 0.74
CA ALA A 203 -17.45 41.37 0.73
C ALA A 203 -16.42 41.35 -0.42
N SER A 204 -16.05 40.16 -0.91
CA SER A 204 -15.09 40.00 -2.03
C SER A 204 -15.72 40.13 -3.42
N TRP A 205 -17.05 40.24 -3.50
CA TRP A 205 -17.80 40.37 -4.76
C TRP A 205 -18.29 41.81 -5.02
N LYS A 206 -17.99 42.74 -4.10
CA LYS A 206 -18.09 44.19 -4.32
C LYS A 206 -16.72 44.75 -4.66
#